data_AF-A0A099PAX2-F1
#
_entry.id   AF-A0A099PAX2-F1
#
_cell.length_a   1.000
_cell.length_b   1.000
_cell.length_c   1.000
_cell.angle_alpha   90.00
_cell.angle_beta   90.00
_cell.angle_gamma   90.00
#
_symmetry.space_group_name_H-M   'P 1'
#
loop_
_entity.id
_entity.type
_entity.pdbx_description
1 polymer ?
#
loop_
_entity_poly.entity_id
_entity_poly.type
_entity_poly.pdbx_seq_one_letter_code
_entity_poly.pdbx_strand_id
1 'polypeptide(L)'
;MIVEHFIKPGKLVEYFDSKVRESLDEKRLYSIEGYGWLNADDTDPDYDGYAKWHTEPRVEYDFDAFFNRKPFTVKPENIDIEMVSIGHDFMEVMKAAWLMLGQAIFFQEHSKEKVDLEFTYVSLNLISAIVQLNLASDRIRDLFFIAVTGKGPGRSDVNFSKIAKDASKKAGSDQDLAVLTQGIAELSERIFPNRRLRNDLVHELASNNAIFQRQLLREQQEFHQTVSEHAKCNSEKKFQYLENNLEKTINCYRDLIEVGNLVFKYEYLVRVRT
;
A
#
# COMPACT_ATOMS: atom_id res chain seq x y z
N MET A 1 28.74 -18.93 -17.23
CA MET A 1 28.04 -20.19 -17.58
C MET A 1 26.71 -20.25 -16.81
N ILE A 2 25.77 -19.32 -17.09
CA ILE A 2 24.44 -19.21 -16.41
C ILE A 2 23.32 -18.95 -17.45
N VAL A 3 23.61 -19.00 -18.76
CA VAL A 3 22.68 -18.52 -19.79
C VAL A 3 21.84 -19.65 -20.42
N GLU A 4 22.18 -20.92 -20.19
CA GLU A 4 21.57 -22.04 -20.94
C GLU A 4 20.58 -22.90 -20.16
N HIS A 5 20.31 -22.61 -18.88
CA HIS A 5 19.29 -23.34 -18.11
C HIS A 5 17.90 -22.71 -18.24
N PHE A 6 17.35 -22.76 -19.46
CA PHE A 6 15.92 -22.85 -19.77
C PHE A 6 14.95 -22.08 -18.85
N ILE A 7 14.82 -20.79 -19.10
CA ILE A 7 13.71 -19.99 -18.59
C ILE A 7 12.53 -20.18 -19.56
N LYS A 8 11.66 -21.16 -19.28
CA LYS A 8 10.28 -21.06 -19.77
C LYS A 8 9.69 -19.75 -19.20
N PRO A 9 8.87 -18.98 -19.94
CA PRO A 9 8.36 -17.70 -19.44
C PRO A 9 7.77 -17.78 -18.01
N GLY A 10 7.05 -18.85 -17.68
CA GLY A 10 6.54 -19.09 -16.32
C GLY A 10 7.64 -19.21 -15.26
N LYS A 11 8.76 -19.87 -15.57
CA LYS A 11 9.91 -19.99 -14.65
C LYS A 11 10.64 -18.66 -14.44
N LEU A 12 10.56 -17.71 -15.37
CA LEU A 12 11.12 -16.37 -15.19
C LEU A 12 10.35 -15.59 -14.15
N VAL A 13 9.02 -15.64 -14.29
CA VAL A 13 8.08 -14.94 -13.42
C VAL A 13 8.20 -15.52 -12.00
N GLU A 14 8.18 -16.85 -11.86
CA GLU A 14 8.38 -17.52 -10.56
C GLU A 14 9.70 -17.13 -9.90
N TYR A 15 10.81 -17.08 -10.67
CA TYR A 15 12.11 -16.66 -10.15
C TYR A 15 12.10 -15.20 -9.70
N PHE A 16 11.56 -14.30 -10.53
CA PHE A 16 11.49 -12.88 -10.22
C PHE A 16 10.60 -12.62 -8.99
N ASP A 17 9.44 -13.27 -8.91
CA ASP A 17 8.54 -13.20 -7.76
C ASP A 17 9.22 -13.70 -6.48
N SER A 18 9.98 -14.80 -6.56
CA SER A 18 10.77 -15.30 -5.43
C SER A 18 11.79 -14.26 -4.96
N LYS A 19 12.52 -13.61 -5.88
CA LYS A 19 13.55 -12.63 -5.53
C LYS A 19 12.97 -11.34 -4.96
N VAL A 20 11.84 -10.90 -5.50
CA VAL A 20 11.08 -9.77 -4.96
C VAL A 20 10.60 -10.08 -3.54
N ARG A 21 10.11 -11.30 -3.27
CA ARG A 21 9.70 -11.73 -1.92
C ARG A 21 10.88 -11.78 -0.95
N GLU A 22 12.02 -12.34 -1.36
CA GLU A 22 13.24 -12.33 -0.54
C GLU A 22 13.63 -10.90 -0.13
N SER A 23 13.61 -9.96 -1.08
CA SER A 23 13.93 -8.54 -0.83
C SER A 23 12.96 -7.88 0.17
N LEU A 24 11.68 -8.25 0.09
CA LEU A 24 10.63 -7.79 1.01
C LEU A 24 10.79 -8.37 2.42
N ASP A 25 11.12 -9.67 2.51
CA ASP A 25 11.33 -10.36 3.78
C ASP A 25 12.54 -9.80 4.54
N GLU A 26 13.63 -9.46 3.84
CA GLU A 26 14.79 -8.79 4.42
C GLU A 26 14.44 -7.43 5.06
N LYS A 27 13.47 -6.72 4.47
CA LYS A 27 12.92 -5.45 5.00
C LYS A 27 11.77 -5.66 5.98
N ARG A 28 11.40 -6.90 6.28
CA ARG A 28 10.23 -7.29 7.10
C ARG A 28 8.94 -6.62 6.61
N LEU A 29 8.73 -6.67 5.29
CA LEU A 29 7.54 -6.15 4.63
C LEU A 29 6.70 -7.32 4.15
N TYR A 30 5.62 -7.59 4.86
CA TYR A 30 4.71 -8.69 4.54
C TYR A 30 3.54 -8.17 3.71
N SER A 31 2.91 -9.06 2.93
CA SER A 31 1.62 -8.73 2.30
C SER A 31 0.60 -8.40 3.39
N ILE A 32 -0.38 -7.56 3.07
CA ILE A 32 -1.46 -7.21 4.01
C ILE A 32 -2.23 -8.45 4.50
N GLU A 33 -2.32 -9.49 3.67
CA GLU A 33 -2.92 -10.80 4.01
C GLU A 33 -2.12 -11.58 5.05
N GLY A 34 -0.84 -11.26 5.22
CA GLY A 34 0.02 -11.86 6.24
C GLY A 34 -0.14 -11.23 7.62
N TYR A 35 -0.87 -10.12 7.75
CA TYR A 35 -1.16 -9.49 9.03
C TYR A 35 -2.43 -10.09 9.68
N GLY A 36 -2.46 -10.07 11.00
CA GLY A 36 -3.55 -10.59 11.82
C GLY A 36 -3.40 -12.05 12.23
N TRP A 37 -2.36 -12.74 11.76
CA TRP A 37 -2.15 -14.17 12.04
C TRP A 37 -0.70 -14.42 12.44
N LEU A 38 -0.48 -15.04 13.61
CA LEU A 38 0.84 -15.56 13.99
C LEU A 38 1.13 -16.88 13.29
N ASN A 39 0.09 -17.68 13.08
CA ASN A 39 0.10 -18.95 12.38
C ASN A 39 -1.31 -19.29 11.87
N ALA A 40 -1.54 -20.52 11.42
CA ALA A 40 -2.82 -20.93 10.85
C ALA A 40 -4.01 -20.90 11.83
N ASP A 41 -3.73 -20.95 13.14
CA ASP A 41 -4.73 -21.13 14.19
C ASP A 41 -4.79 -19.92 15.15
N ASP A 42 -3.70 -19.16 15.29
CA ASP A 42 -3.58 -18.07 16.25
C ASP A 42 -3.61 -16.69 15.60
N THR A 43 -4.53 -15.85 16.09
CA THR A 43 -4.58 -14.41 15.75
C THR A 43 -3.40 -13.66 16.36
N ASP A 44 -2.82 -12.75 15.59
CA ASP A 44 -1.82 -11.80 16.08
C ASP A 44 -2.50 -10.71 16.93
N PRO A 45 -2.17 -10.59 18.23
CA PRO A 45 -2.79 -9.60 19.10
C PRO A 45 -2.50 -8.15 18.69
N ASP A 46 -1.39 -7.91 17.97
CA ASP A 46 -1.02 -6.57 17.49
C ASP A 46 -1.81 -6.18 16.22
N TYR A 47 -2.37 -7.17 15.52
CA TYR A 47 -3.06 -7.01 14.23
C TYR A 47 -4.45 -7.68 14.17
N ASP A 48 -5.11 -7.84 15.32
CA ASP A 48 -6.37 -8.59 15.44
C ASP A 48 -7.55 -7.99 14.66
N GLY A 49 -7.52 -6.70 14.34
CA GLY A 49 -8.52 -6.06 13.47
C GLY A 49 -8.57 -6.69 12.07
N TYR A 50 -7.41 -7.03 11.49
CA TYR A 50 -7.35 -7.75 10.22
C TYR A 50 -7.92 -9.17 10.32
N ALA A 51 -7.61 -9.89 11.40
CA ALA A 51 -8.17 -11.21 11.63
C ALA A 51 -9.70 -11.15 11.74
N LYS A 52 -10.22 -10.19 12.53
CA LYS A 52 -11.66 -9.96 12.70
C LYS A 52 -12.35 -9.64 11.38
N TRP A 53 -11.73 -8.84 10.53
CA TRP A 53 -12.25 -8.56 9.19
C TRP A 53 -12.39 -9.82 8.33
N HIS A 54 -11.44 -10.74 8.42
CA HIS A 54 -11.46 -12.00 7.66
C HIS A 54 -12.40 -13.05 8.25
N THR A 55 -12.43 -13.22 9.58
CA THR A 55 -13.15 -14.33 10.23
C THR A 55 -14.59 -13.99 10.58
N GLU A 56 -14.87 -12.71 10.81
CA GLU A 56 -16.19 -12.23 11.22
C GLU A 56 -16.64 -11.13 10.26
N PRO A 57 -16.81 -11.43 8.96
CA PRO A 57 -17.13 -10.42 7.96
C PRO A 57 -18.49 -9.78 8.23
N ARG A 58 -18.65 -8.52 7.77
CA ARG A 58 -19.91 -7.78 7.90
C ARG A 58 -21.08 -8.44 7.16
N VAL A 59 -20.78 -9.13 6.05
CA VAL A 59 -21.74 -9.89 5.25
C VAL A 59 -21.18 -11.28 5.00
N GLU A 60 -21.96 -12.31 5.33
CA GLU A 60 -21.62 -13.68 4.95
C GLU A 60 -21.91 -13.90 3.47
N TYR A 61 -20.92 -14.41 2.74
CA TYR A 61 -21.08 -14.75 1.34
C TYR A 61 -21.82 -16.08 1.20
N ASP A 62 -23.00 -16.06 0.57
CA ASP A 62 -23.73 -17.26 0.19
C ASP A 62 -23.15 -17.85 -1.11
N PHE A 63 -21.97 -18.47 -0.99
CA PHE A 63 -21.28 -19.11 -2.10
C PHE A 63 -22.08 -20.27 -2.69
N ASP A 64 -22.87 -20.99 -1.89
CA ASP A 64 -23.73 -22.07 -2.39
C ASP A 64 -24.77 -21.52 -3.36
N ALA A 65 -25.48 -20.45 -2.98
CA ALA A 65 -26.45 -19.82 -3.88
C ALA A 65 -25.78 -19.26 -5.13
N PHE A 66 -24.60 -18.64 -4.99
CA PHE A 66 -23.85 -18.10 -6.12
C PHE A 66 -23.43 -19.19 -7.12
N PHE A 67 -22.73 -20.24 -6.67
CA PHE A 67 -22.21 -21.28 -7.56
C PHE A 67 -23.32 -22.18 -8.13
N ASN A 68 -24.38 -22.42 -7.35
CA ASN A 68 -25.50 -23.27 -7.79
C ASN A 68 -26.65 -22.49 -8.43
N ARG A 69 -26.49 -21.18 -8.67
CA ARG A 69 -27.51 -20.29 -9.28
C ARG A 69 -28.86 -20.36 -8.55
N LYS A 70 -28.85 -20.48 -7.23
CA LYS A 70 -30.06 -20.45 -6.39
C LYS A 70 -30.36 -19.01 -5.97
N PRO A 71 -31.61 -18.71 -5.56
CA PRO A 71 -31.91 -17.43 -4.90
C PRO A 71 -31.04 -17.27 -3.64
N PHE A 72 -30.48 -16.07 -3.44
CA PHE A 72 -29.73 -15.74 -2.24
C PHE A 72 -30.62 -15.76 -1.00
N THR A 73 -30.10 -16.31 0.09
CA THR A 73 -30.82 -16.42 1.36
C THR A 73 -31.00 -15.07 2.07
N VAL A 74 -30.02 -14.17 1.92
CA VAL A 74 -29.99 -12.85 2.57
C VAL A 74 -29.71 -11.78 1.53
N LYS A 75 -30.41 -10.65 1.64
CA LYS A 75 -30.12 -9.44 0.86
C LYS A 75 -29.29 -8.48 1.74
N PRO A 76 -28.02 -8.21 1.43
CA PRO A 76 -27.20 -7.28 2.19
C PRO A 76 -27.73 -5.84 2.06
N GLU A 77 -27.52 -5.02 3.09
CA GLU A 77 -27.84 -3.60 3.00
C GLU A 77 -26.83 -2.88 2.10
N ASN A 78 -27.25 -1.79 1.45
CA ASN A 78 -26.35 -1.03 0.57
C ASN A 78 -25.09 -0.53 1.30
N ILE A 79 -25.22 -0.18 2.58
CA ILE A 79 -24.10 0.27 3.40
C ILE A 79 -23.11 -0.87 3.71
N ASP A 80 -23.60 -2.11 3.80
CA ASP A 80 -22.77 -3.30 3.99
C ASP A 80 -21.97 -3.61 2.74
N ILE A 81 -22.61 -3.54 1.58
CA ILE A 81 -21.95 -3.69 0.27
C ILE A 81 -20.84 -2.64 0.12
N GLU A 82 -21.12 -1.38 0.45
CA GLU A 82 -20.16 -0.28 0.35
C GLU A 82 -18.95 -0.49 1.28
N MET A 83 -19.20 -0.84 2.55
CA MET A 83 -18.14 -1.12 3.53
C MET A 83 -17.25 -2.28 3.11
N VAL A 84 -17.86 -3.38 2.67
CA VAL A 84 -17.13 -4.56 2.19
C VAL A 84 -16.32 -4.21 0.94
N SER A 85 -16.89 -3.46 -0.01
CA SER A 85 -16.19 -3.04 -1.22
C SER A 85 -14.98 -2.16 -0.91
N ILE A 86 -15.13 -1.16 -0.03
CA ILE A 86 -14.04 -0.25 0.32
C ILE A 86 -12.94 -0.98 1.12
N GLY A 87 -13.33 -1.88 2.02
CA GLY A 87 -12.39 -2.70 2.77
C GLY A 87 -11.56 -3.60 1.84
N HIS A 88 -12.19 -4.29 0.88
CA HIS A 88 -11.49 -5.07 -0.13
C HIS A 88 -10.62 -4.21 -1.05
N ASP A 89 -11.13 -3.07 -1.51
CA ASP A 89 -10.36 -2.11 -2.31
C ASP A 89 -9.07 -1.71 -1.58
N PHE A 90 -9.15 -1.39 -0.27
CA PHE A 90 -7.99 -1.08 0.56
C PHE A 90 -6.97 -2.22 0.60
N MET A 91 -7.43 -3.47 0.80
CA MET A 91 -6.57 -4.64 0.84
C MET A 91 -5.84 -4.85 -0.50
N GLU A 92 -6.56 -4.76 -1.61
CA GLU A 92 -5.99 -4.96 -2.95
C GLU A 92 -4.97 -3.86 -3.33
N VAL A 93 -5.25 -2.59 -3.04
CA VAL A 93 -4.28 -1.52 -3.31
C VAL A 93 -3.07 -1.60 -2.38
N MET A 94 -3.22 -2.07 -1.14
CA MET A 94 -2.09 -2.32 -0.24
C MET A 94 -1.23 -3.49 -0.75
N LYS A 95 -1.85 -4.56 -1.25
CA LYS A 95 -1.14 -5.69 -1.89
C LYS A 95 -0.40 -5.24 -3.15
N ALA A 96 -1.01 -4.40 -3.98
CA ALA A 96 -0.36 -3.80 -5.14
C ALA A 96 0.83 -2.91 -4.71
N ALA A 97 0.65 -2.07 -3.70
CA ALA A 97 1.74 -1.23 -3.17
C ALA A 97 2.91 -2.07 -2.65
N TRP A 98 2.63 -3.15 -1.92
CA TRP A 98 3.63 -4.10 -1.41
C TRP A 98 4.44 -4.73 -2.55
N LEU A 99 3.78 -5.21 -3.60
CA LEU A 99 4.48 -5.80 -4.75
C LEU A 99 5.37 -4.77 -5.46
N MET A 100 4.86 -3.55 -5.68
CA MET A 100 5.62 -2.48 -6.32
C MET A 100 6.82 -2.02 -5.47
N LEU A 101 6.65 -1.96 -4.15
CA LEU A 101 7.76 -1.71 -3.22
C LEU A 101 8.83 -2.80 -3.32
N GLY A 102 8.43 -4.07 -3.35
CA GLY A 102 9.35 -5.19 -3.48
C GLY A 102 10.16 -5.13 -4.77
N GLN A 103 9.51 -4.78 -5.89
CA GLN A 103 10.22 -4.55 -7.14
C GLN A 103 11.19 -3.36 -7.05
N ALA A 104 10.79 -2.26 -6.43
CA ALA A 104 11.65 -1.10 -6.25
C ALA A 104 12.90 -1.44 -5.41
N ILE A 105 12.74 -2.19 -4.32
CA ILE A 105 13.84 -2.68 -3.46
C ILE A 105 14.76 -3.61 -4.25
N PHE A 106 14.18 -4.64 -4.88
CA PHE A 106 14.93 -5.62 -5.66
C PHE A 106 15.79 -4.94 -6.72
N PHE A 107 15.20 -4.05 -7.53
CA PHE A 107 15.95 -3.34 -8.54
C PHE A 107 17.03 -2.48 -7.90
N GLN A 108 16.74 -1.72 -6.85
CA GLN A 108 17.72 -0.86 -6.17
C GLN A 108 18.96 -1.63 -5.72
N GLU A 109 18.78 -2.81 -5.12
CA GLU A 109 19.88 -3.64 -4.61
C GLU A 109 20.80 -4.15 -5.72
N HIS A 110 20.20 -4.43 -6.89
CA HIS A 110 20.90 -4.93 -8.06
C HIS A 110 21.35 -3.79 -9.00
N SER A 111 21.04 -2.52 -8.66
CA SER A 111 21.28 -1.35 -9.51
C SER A 111 22.71 -0.78 -9.46
N LYS A 112 23.60 -1.36 -8.64
CA LYS A 112 24.85 -0.70 -8.23
C LYS A 112 25.89 -0.57 -9.36
N GLU A 113 25.68 -1.27 -10.48
CA GLU A 113 26.63 -1.30 -11.59
C GLU A 113 26.12 -0.65 -12.90
N LYS A 114 24.79 -0.44 -13.08
CA LYS A 114 24.20 0.15 -14.31
C LYS A 114 23.10 1.18 -14.00
N VAL A 115 23.54 2.23 -13.31
CA VAL A 115 22.73 3.32 -12.74
C VAL A 115 21.60 3.83 -13.64
N ASP A 116 21.79 3.95 -14.96
CA ASP A 116 20.88 4.73 -15.82
C ASP A 116 19.56 4.01 -16.21
N LEU A 117 19.60 2.74 -16.60
CA LEU A 117 18.38 1.96 -16.88
C LEU A 117 17.67 1.55 -15.58
N GLU A 118 18.45 1.24 -14.55
CA GLU A 118 17.95 0.70 -13.30
C GLU A 118 17.30 1.81 -12.44
N PHE A 119 17.76 3.06 -12.54
CA PHE A 119 17.08 4.24 -11.99
C PHE A 119 15.65 4.38 -12.53
N THR A 120 15.40 4.04 -13.80
CA THR A 120 14.07 4.13 -14.42
C THR A 120 13.10 3.12 -13.80
N TYR A 121 13.55 1.88 -13.57
CA TYR A 121 12.71 0.84 -12.97
C TYR A 121 12.47 1.05 -11.47
N VAL A 122 13.48 1.48 -10.72
CA VAL A 122 13.30 1.84 -9.30
C VAL A 122 12.31 3.00 -9.18
N SER A 123 12.50 4.06 -9.96
CA SER A 123 11.62 5.24 -9.93
C SER A 123 10.18 4.90 -10.33
N LEU A 124 10.00 4.09 -11.38
CA LEU A 124 8.67 3.70 -11.85
C LEU A 124 7.92 2.89 -10.80
N ASN A 125 8.56 1.88 -10.21
CA ASN A 125 7.94 1.04 -9.19
C ASN A 125 7.67 1.83 -7.91
N LEU A 126 8.57 2.75 -7.53
CA LEU A 126 8.36 3.64 -6.40
C LEU A 126 7.18 4.61 -6.63
N ILE A 127 7.05 5.20 -7.81
CA ILE A 127 5.88 6.03 -8.18
C ILE A 127 4.61 5.20 -8.07
N SER A 128 4.59 4.00 -8.66
CA SER A 128 3.44 3.10 -8.62
C SER A 128 3.05 2.76 -7.18
N ALA A 129 4.02 2.40 -6.33
CA ALA A 129 3.78 2.16 -4.91
C ALA A 129 3.15 3.39 -4.23
N ILE A 130 3.71 4.58 -4.43
CA ILE A 130 3.19 5.82 -3.85
C ILE A 130 1.74 6.09 -4.27
N VAL A 131 1.41 5.88 -5.54
CA VAL A 131 0.03 6.04 -6.06
C VAL A 131 -0.91 5.05 -5.38
N GLN A 132 -0.51 3.78 -5.26
CA GLN A 132 -1.31 2.77 -4.57
C GLN A 132 -1.50 3.09 -3.08
N LEU A 133 -0.47 3.57 -2.39
CA LEU A 133 -0.57 4.00 -0.99
C LEU A 133 -1.48 5.23 -0.81
N ASN A 134 -1.52 6.13 -1.79
CA ASN A 134 -2.47 7.25 -1.78
C ASN A 134 -3.92 6.74 -1.89
N LEU A 135 -4.17 5.78 -2.79
CA LEU A 135 -5.49 5.15 -2.91
C LEU A 135 -5.86 4.38 -1.63
N ALA A 136 -4.90 3.64 -1.05
CA ALA A 136 -5.08 2.94 0.22
C ALA A 136 -5.49 3.90 1.34
N SER A 137 -4.78 5.02 1.46
CA SER A 137 -5.07 6.06 2.44
C SER A 137 -6.46 6.67 2.28
N ASP A 138 -6.93 6.86 1.05
CA ASP A 138 -8.28 7.35 0.78
C ASP A 138 -9.34 6.27 1.13
N ARG A 139 -9.11 5.00 0.75
CA ARG A 139 -10.04 3.90 1.05
C ARG A 139 -10.18 3.65 2.55
N ILE A 140 -9.09 3.60 3.30
CA ILE A 140 -9.18 3.35 4.75
C ILE A 140 -9.83 4.53 5.49
N ARG A 141 -9.66 5.75 4.98
CA ARG A 141 -10.38 6.93 5.48
C ARG A 141 -11.88 6.80 5.26
N ASP A 142 -12.26 6.44 4.05
CA ASP A 142 -13.66 6.34 3.66
C ASP A 142 -14.34 5.21 4.46
N LEU A 143 -13.67 4.08 4.66
CA LEU A 143 -14.12 3.00 5.54
C LEU A 143 -14.36 3.50 6.96
N PHE A 144 -13.38 4.21 7.53
CA PHE A 144 -13.52 4.77 8.88
C PHE A 144 -14.65 5.80 8.97
N PHE A 145 -14.80 6.66 7.96
CA PHE A 145 -15.90 7.63 7.89
C PHE A 145 -17.26 6.94 7.92
N ILE A 146 -17.42 5.88 7.12
CA ILE A 146 -18.67 5.12 7.05
C ILE A 146 -18.92 4.43 8.39
N ALA A 147 -17.93 3.75 8.97
CA ALA A 147 -18.04 3.11 10.27
C ALA A 147 -18.46 4.09 11.38
N VAL A 148 -17.96 5.32 11.36
CA VAL A 148 -18.28 6.35 12.35
C VAL A 148 -19.66 6.97 12.12
N THR A 149 -20.08 7.15 10.87
CA THR A 149 -21.27 7.97 10.53
C THR A 149 -22.49 7.18 10.09
N GLY A 150 -22.34 5.93 9.66
CA GLY A 150 -23.38 5.13 9.02
C GLY A 150 -23.83 5.68 7.66
N LYS A 151 -23.05 6.59 7.06
CA LYS A 151 -23.34 7.22 5.76
C LYS A 151 -22.32 6.75 4.74
N GLY A 152 -22.64 6.88 3.45
CA GLY A 152 -21.70 6.60 2.36
C GLY A 152 -20.40 7.40 2.44
N PRO A 153 -19.44 7.16 1.53
CA PRO A 153 -18.09 7.68 1.62
C PRO A 153 -18.07 9.20 1.81
N GLY A 154 -17.17 9.64 2.69
CA GLY A 154 -17.02 11.05 3.02
C GLY A 154 -16.56 11.87 1.81
N ARG A 155 -16.80 13.17 1.84
CA ARG A 155 -16.21 14.07 0.84
C ARG A 155 -14.68 14.04 0.98
N SER A 156 -13.97 14.24 -0.13
CA SER A 156 -12.51 14.18 -0.18
C SER A 156 -11.80 15.21 0.72
N ASP A 157 -12.50 16.27 1.14
CA ASP A 157 -12.03 17.32 2.04
C ASP A 157 -12.16 16.97 3.53
N VAL A 158 -12.84 15.87 3.88
CA VAL A 158 -12.93 15.40 5.25
C VAL A 158 -11.59 14.80 5.66
N ASN A 159 -10.97 15.42 6.67
CA ASN A 159 -9.69 14.98 7.22
C ASN A 159 -9.89 13.85 8.23
N PHE A 160 -9.06 12.81 8.16
CA PHE A 160 -9.01 11.67 9.09
C PHE A 160 -9.02 12.09 10.56
N SER A 161 -8.25 13.12 10.93
CA SER A 161 -8.18 13.64 12.30
C SER A 161 -9.52 14.20 12.79
N LYS A 162 -10.32 14.79 11.89
CA LYS A 162 -11.67 15.27 12.20
C LYS A 162 -12.61 14.09 12.44
N ILE A 163 -12.52 13.06 11.60
CA ILE A 163 -13.29 11.82 11.75
C ILE A 163 -12.98 11.18 13.11
N ALA A 164 -11.69 11.06 13.45
CA ALA A 164 -11.24 10.47 14.71
C ALA A 164 -11.76 11.25 15.93
N LYS A 165 -11.77 12.58 15.89
CA LYS A 165 -12.36 13.43 16.94
C LYS A 165 -13.87 13.22 17.08
N ASP A 166 -14.59 13.11 15.97
CA ASP A 166 -16.02 12.86 15.99
C ASP A 166 -16.34 11.44 16.49
N ALA A 167 -15.51 10.46 16.12
CA ALA A 167 -15.57 9.09 16.64
C ALA A 167 -15.32 9.03 18.15
N SER A 168 -14.29 9.73 18.64
CA SER A 168 -13.96 9.81 20.07
C SER A 168 -15.14 10.36 20.88
N LYS A 169 -15.82 11.39 20.37
CA LYS A 169 -17.02 11.94 21.02
C LYS A 169 -18.18 10.94 21.06
N LYS A 170 -18.34 10.13 20.00
CA LYS A 170 -19.38 9.09 19.93
C LYS A 170 -19.06 7.88 20.82
N ALA A 171 -17.79 7.54 21.00
CA ALA A 171 -17.36 6.47 21.88
C ALA A 171 -17.84 6.70 23.33
N GLY A 172 -17.96 7.95 23.77
CA GLY A 172 -18.51 8.28 25.09
C GLY A 172 -17.64 7.69 26.21
N SER A 173 -18.21 6.76 27.00
CA SER A 173 -17.50 6.05 28.08
C SER A 173 -16.87 4.72 27.64
N ASP A 174 -16.95 4.36 26.36
CA ASP A 174 -16.37 3.13 25.83
C ASP A 174 -14.85 3.25 25.70
N GLN A 175 -14.14 2.63 26.64
CA GLN A 175 -12.69 2.72 26.73
C GLN A 175 -11.97 2.09 25.53
N ASP A 176 -12.51 1.02 24.95
CA ASP A 176 -11.89 0.34 23.80
C ASP A 176 -11.98 1.22 22.56
N LEU A 177 -13.17 1.76 22.28
CA LEU A 177 -13.36 2.67 21.14
C LEU A 177 -12.55 3.97 21.32
N ALA A 178 -12.46 4.49 22.54
CA ALA A 178 -11.64 5.67 22.84
C ALA A 178 -10.15 5.43 22.49
N VAL A 179 -9.58 4.30 22.94
CA VAL A 179 -8.17 3.94 22.64
C VAL A 179 -7.95 3.81 21.13
N LEU A 180 -8.84 3.14 20.40
CA LEU A 180 -8.72 3.00 18.95
C LEU A 180 -8.78 4.35 18.24
N THR A 181 -9.73 5.21 18.61
CA THR A 181 -9.87 6.53 17.99
C THR A 181 -8.68 7.45 18.27
N GLN A 182 -8.04 7.33 19.44
CA GLN A 182 -6.80 8.03 19.74
C GLN A 182 -5.65 7.53 18.86
N GLY A 183 -5.42 6.21 18.78
CA GLY A 183 -4.38 5.65 17.93
C GLY A 183 -4.55 6.02 16.45
N ILE A 184 -5.79 5.98 15.96
CA ILE A 184 -6.13 6.42 14.59
C ILE A 184 -5.81 7.92 14.40
N ALA A 185 -6.11 8.77 15.39
CA ALA A 185 -5.79 10.19 15.32
C ALA A 185 -4.28 10.43 15.23
N GLU A 186 -3.49 9.78 16.09
CA GLU A 186 -2.03 9.90 16.12
C GLU A 186 -1.39 9.41 14.81
N LEU A 187 -1.84 8.26 14.28
CA LEU A 187 -1.42 7.76 12.97
C LEU A 187 -1.81 8.69 11.83
N SER A 188 -2.97 9.33 11.91
CA SER A 188 -3.40 10.25 10.84
C SER A 188 -2.50 11.47 10.70
N GLU A 189 -1.90 11.94 11.80
CA GLU A 189 -0.93 13.03 11.77
C GLU A 189 0.38 12.62 11.09
N ARG A 190 0.70 11.32 11.04
CA ARG A 190 1.84 10.78 10.29
C ARG A 190 1.50 10.57 8.81
N ILE A 191 0.34 9.98 8.52
CA ILE A 191 -0.04 9.56 7.15
C ILE A 191 -0.47 10.73 6.27
N PHE A 192 -1.17 11.72 6.83
CA PHE A 192 -1.86 12.75 6.05
C PHE A 192 -0.94 13.87 5.52
N PRO A 193 0.01 14.43 6.29
CA PRO A 193 0.99 15.38 5.75
C PRO A 193 1.82 14.76 4.62
N ASN A 194 2.04 13.44 4.71
CA ASN A 194 2.74 12.68 3.69
C ASN A 194 1.96 12.60 2.36
N ARG A 195 0.65 12.88 2.30
CA ARG A 195 -0.10 12.87 1.02
C ARG A 195 0.40 13.92 0.04
N ARG A 196 0.56 15.16 0.50
CA ARG A 196 1.07 16.24 -0.35
C ARG A 196 2.50 15.95 -0.79
N LEU A 197 3.33 15.52 0.17
CA LEU A 197 4.71 15.11 -0.08
C LEU A 197 4.78 13.96 -1.10
N ARG A 198 3.91 12.95 -0.99
CA ARG A 198 3.81 11.83 -1.94
C ARG A 198 3.42 12.30 -3.34
N ASN A 199 2.45 13.22 -3.46
CA ASN A 199 2.07 13.78 -4.75
C ASN A 199 3.22 14.59 -5.38
N ASP A 200 3.87 15.44 -4.58
CA ASP A 200 5.02 16.22 -5.01
C ASP A 200 6.16 15.30 -5.46
N LEU A 201 6.42 14.21 -4.73
CA LEU A 201 7.42 13.18 -5.07
C LEU A 201 7.08 12.44 -6.37
N VAL A 202 5.81 12.10 -6.62
CA VAL A 202 5.39 11.48 -7.89
C VAL A 202 5.69 12.42 -9.05
N HIS A 203 5.37 13.70 -8.92
CA HIS A 203 5.65 14.71 -9.94
C HIS A 203 7.16 14.90 -10.14
N GLU A 204 7.94 14.94 -9.06
CA GLU A 204 9.39 15.08 -9.11
C GLU A 204 10.07 13.87 -9.76
N LEU A 205 9.71 12.65 -9.35
CA LEU A 205 10.25 11.40 -9.92
C LEU A 205 9.87 11.25 -11.40
N ALA A 206 8.62 11.55 -11.76
CA ALA A 206 8.18 11.52 -13.15
C ALA A 206 8.92 12.57 -13.99
N SER A 207 9.12 13.77 -13.46
CA SER A 207 9.87 14.84 -14.13
C SER A 207 11.34 14.48 -14.31
N ASN A 208 11.97 13.92 -13.28
CA ASN A 208 13.36 13.46 -13.32
C ASN A 208 13.56 12.32 -14.32
N ASN A 209 12.61 11.38 -14.41
CA ASN A 209 12.63 10.35 -15.43
C ASN A 209 12.47 10.96 -16.83
N ALA A 210 11.54 11.89 -17.04
CA ALA A 210 11.40 12.60 -18.32
C ALA A 210 12.64 13.44 -18.70
N ILE A 211 13.35 14.02 -17.73
CA ILE A 211 14.63 14.69 -17.95
C ILE A 211 15.69 13.67 -18.37
N PHE A 212 15.79 12.55 -17.67
CA PHE A 212 16.72 11.47 -18.00
C PHE A 212 16.47 10.91 -19.40
N GLN A 213 15.23 10.59 -19.77
CA GLN A 213 14.91 10.11 -21.12
C GLN A 213 15.27 11.14 -22.19
N ARG A 214 15.02 12.43 -21.95
CA ARG A 214 15.46 13.50 -22.86
C ARG A 214 16.98 13.59 -22.96
N GLN A 215 17.68 13.42 -21.85
CA GLN A 215 19.14 13.42 -21.82
C GLN A 215 19.70 12.20 -22.55
N LEU A 216 19.14 11.01 -22.36
CA LEU A 216 19.50 9.80 -23.09
C LEU A 216 19.29 9.97 -24.60
N LEU A 217 18.18 10.58 -25.02
CA LEU A 217 17.93 10.88 -26.43
C LEU A 217 18.93 11.90 -27.01
N ARG A 218 19.30 12.92 -26.23
CA ARG A 218 20.35 13.89 -26.61
C ARG A 218 21.73 13.24 -26.66
N GLU A 219 22.05 12.43 -25.67
CA GLU A 219 23.30 11.67 -25.63
C GLU A 219 23.34 10.66 -26.77
N GLN A 220 22.24 9.99 -27.15
CA GLN A 220 22.19 9.16 -28.36
C GLN A 220 22.43 9.97 -29.64
N GLN A 221 21.93 11.20 -29.72
CA GLN A 221 22.25 12.12 -30.82
C GLN A 221 23.73 12.54 -30.79
N GLU A 222 24.30 12.77 -29.61
CA GLU A 222 25.69 13.21 -29.41
C GLU A 222 26.72 12.06 -29.42
N PHE A 223 26.35 10.82 -29.11
CA PHE A 223 27.22 9.62 -29.13
C PHE A 223 27.52 9.17 -30.57
N HIS A 224 26.76 9.66 -31.54
CA HIS A 224 27.20 9.70 -32.94
C HIS A 224 28.41 10.63 -33.16
N GLN A 225 28.83 11.43 -32.17
CA GLN A 225 29.86 12.47 -32.21
C GLN A 225 30.75 12.53 -30.94
N THR A 226 31.22 11.40 -30.40
CA THR A 226 32.29 11.26 -29.35
C THR A 226 31.84 11.24 -27.87
N VAL A 227 32.56 10.46 -27.04
CA VAL A 227 32.22 10.03 -25.65
C VAL A 227 32.86 10.94 -24.58
N SER A 228 32.14 11.24 -23.47
CA SER A 228 32.66 12.04 -22.33
C SER A 228 32.33 11.45 -20.94
N GLU A 229 33.25 11.66 -20.00
CA GLU A 229 33.40 11.03 -18.67
C GLU A 229 32.57 11.66 -17.52
N HIS A 230 31.52 12.45 -17.80
CA HIS A 230 30.78 13.24 -16.78
C HIS A 230 29.72 12.46 -15.96
N ALA A 231 29.51 11.16 -16.20
CA ALA A 231 28.36 10.41 -15.67
C ALA A 231 28.42 10.05 -14.16
N LYS A 232 29.61 9.95 -13.54
CA LYS A 232 29.78 9.30 -12.22
C LYS A 232 29.38 10.11 -10.97
N CYS A 233 29.40 11.45 -11.00
CA CYS A 233 29.08 12.27 -9.80
C CYS A 233 27.56 12.52 -9.64
N ASN A 234 26.80 12.44 -10.74
CA ASN A 234 25.34 12.61 -10.72
C ASN A 234 24.59 11.31 -10.33
N SER A 235 25.20 10.14 -10.51
CA SER A 235 24.60 8.85 -10.18
C SER A 235 24.42 8.63 -8.68
N GLU A 236 25.44 8.95 -7.87
CA GLU A 236 25.41 8.74 -6.41
C GLU A 236 24.33 9.59 -5.71
N LYS A 237 24.20 10.86 -6.08
CA LYS A 237 23.16 11.76 -5.53
C LYS A 237 21.75 11.28 -5.89
N LYS A 238 21.56 10.82 -7.12
CA LYS A 238 20.28 10.25 -7.58
C LYS A 238 19.93 8.97 -6.83
N PHE A 239 20.92 8.11 -6.56
CA PHE A 239 20.73 6.88 -5.81
C PHE A 239 20.35 7.16 -4.34
N GLN A 240 21.04 8.08 -3.67
CA GLN A 240 20.71 8.48 -2.30
C GLN A 240 19.31 9.09 -2.21
N TYR A 241 18.91 9.88 -3.21
CA TYR A 241 17.57 10.45 -3.29
C TYR A 241 16.49 9.35 -3.40
N LEU A 242 16.71 8.33 -4.23
CA LEU A 242 15.78 7.19 -4.33
C LEU A 242 15.73 6.39 -3.03
N GLU A 243 16.89 6.13 -2.40
CA GLU A 243 16.96 5.41 -1.14
C GLU A 243 16.16 6.10 -0.03
N ASN A 244 16.33 7.42 0.11
CA ASN A 244 15.58 8.19 1.10
C ASN A 244 14.07 8.16 0.85
N ASN A 245 13.64 8.18 -0.41
CA ASN A 245 12.22 8.14 -0.76
C ASN A 245 11.62 6.74 -0.67
N LEU A 246 12.42 5.70 -0.94
CA LEU A 246 12.01 4.33 -0.73
C LEU A 246 11.74 4.09 0.76
N GLU A 247 12.65 4.51 1.65
CA GLU A 247 12.46 4.36 3.10
C GLU A 247 11.22 5.11 3.61
N LYS A 248 10.98 6.33 3.13
CA LYS A 248 9.74 7.07 3.45
C LYS A 248 8.49 6.32 2.98
N THR A 249 8.54 5.70 1.81
CA THR A 249 7.40 4.96 1.24
C THR A 249 7.16 3.66 2.00
N ILE A 250 8.23 2.99 2.43
CA ILE A 250 8.17 1.83 3.33
C ILE A 250 7.51 2.19 4.66
N ASN A 251 7.90 3.30 5.28
CA ASN A 251 7.30 3.74 6.54
C ASN A 251 5.83 4.13 6.36
N CYS A 252 5.47 4.74 5.23
CA CYS A 252 4.07 4.99 4.89
C CYS A 252 3.26 3.70 4.71
N TYR A 253 3.84 2.65 4.11
CA TYR A 253 3.19 1.34 4.02
C TYR A 253 2.90 0.77 5.42
N ARG A 254 3.88 0.81 6.33
CA ARG A 254 3.75 0.34 7.72
C ARG A 254 2.69 1.13 8.49
N ASP A 255 2.72 2.46 8.43
CA ASP A 255 1.72 3.31 9.07
C ASP A 255 0.30 2.99 8.54
N LEU A 256 0.16 2.69 7.24
CA LEU A 256 -1.12 2.32 6.63
C LEU A 256 -1.60 0.92 7.06
N ILE A 257 -0.70 -0.02 7.28
CA ILE A 257 -1.04 -1.31 7.90
C ILE A 257 -1.54 -1.09 9.33
N GLU A 258 -0.82 -0.29 10.12
CA GLU A 258 -1.19 -0.02 11.52
C GLU A 258 -2.56 0.66 11.62
N VAL A 259 -2.81 1.72 10.83
CA VAL A 259 -4.11 2.39 10.83
C VAL A 259 -5.22 1.50 10.28
N GLY A 260 -4.91 0.65 9.29
CA GLY A 260 -5.84 -0.32 8.74
C GLY A 260 -6.36 -1.27 9.81
N ASN A 261 -5.45 -1.82 10.62
CA ASN A 261 -5.79 -2.67 11.75
C ASN A 261 -6.76 -1.99 12.73
N LEU A 262 -6.42 -0.76 13.15
CA LEU A 262 -7.24 -0.02 14.11
C LEU A 262 -8.63 0.29 13.56
N VAL A 263 -8.73 0.64 12.28
CA VAL A 263 -10.02 0.93 11.62
C VAL A 263 -10.87 -0.33 11.48
N PHE A 264 -10.29 -1.46 11.08
CA PHE A 264 -11.04 -2.73 11.02
C PHE A 264 -11.53 -3.17 12.40
N LYS A 265 -10.69 -3.01 13.44
CA LYS A 265 -11.09 -3.29 14.81
C LYS A 265 -12.19 -2.35 15.30
N TYR A 266 -12.11 -1.06 14.96
CA TYR A 266 -13.14 -0.08 15.28
C TYR A 266 -14.48 -0.44 14.61
N GLU A 267 -14.45 -0.75 13.32
CA GLU A 267 -15.63 -1.20 12.56
C GLU A 267 -16.28 -2.40 13.23
N TYR A 268 -15.49 -3.43 13.54
CA TYR A 268 -15.95 -4.64 14.21
C TYR A 268 -16.66 -4.31 15.52
N LEU A 269 -16.01 -3.53 16.41
CA LEU A 269 -16.56 -3.18 17.71
C LEU A 269 -17.85 -2.37 17.61
N VAL A 270 -17.93 -1.42 16.68
CA VAL A 270 -19.16 -0.66 16.45
C VAL A 270 -20.27 -1.61 16.02
N ARG A 271 -20.00 -2.49 15.04
CA ARG A 271 -21.00 -3.41 14.49
C ARG A 271 -21.54 -4.41 15.50
N VAL A 272 -20.70 -5.02 16.34
CA VAL A 272 -21.15 -6.06 17.30
C VAL A 272 -21.81 -5.48 18.55
N ARG A 273 -21.66 -4.17 18.79
CA ARG A 273 -22.24 -3.46 19.94
C ARG A 273 -23.55 -2.72 19.63
N THR A 274 -23.87 -2.53 18.35
CA THR A 274 -25.14 -1.94 17.86
C THR A 274 -26.11 -3.01 17.43
#